data_AF-A0A8K1ZZJ9-F1
#
_entry.id   AF-A0A8K1ZZJ9-F1
#
_cell.length_a   1.000
_cell.length_b   1.000
_cell.length_c   1.000
_cell.angle_alpha   90.00
_cell.angle_beta   90.00
_cell.angle_gamma   90.00
#
_symmetry.space_group_name_H-M   'P 1'
#
loop_
_entity.id
_entity.type
_entity.pdbx_description
1 polymer ?
#
loop_
_entity_poly.entity_id
_entity_poly.type
_entity_poly.pdbx_seq_one_letter_code
_entity_poly.pdbx_strand_id
1 'polypeptide(L)'
;MNSNTANSETIGRKNQPIELLKSGQLLALSQHEPGGLILQKPYHAEFVNAGSAVGGMFDTQCVTLYTLGAVEFTVPESTPERQVAFQQRMDDIDAMQQLCQDDSPLRRAVAIVQLLCERFGVTEVQSIPNDVLAKLVGVLPGTVAIAWQQQLSEVKNADKTPTDATMDARLAVA
;
A
#
# COMPACT_ATOMS: atom_id res chain seq x y z
N MET A 1 11.62 30.11 38.30
CA MET A 1 11.21 30.97 37.18
C MET A 1 11.38 30.13 35.94
N ASN A 2 10.32 29.40 35.59
CA ASN A 2 10.40 28.23 34.72
C ASN A 2 10.01 28.58 33.28
N SER A 3 10.94 28.26 32.38
CA SER A 3 10.75 27.70 31.04
C SER A 3 9.44 28.01 30.31
N ASN A 4 9.56 28.92 29.35
CA ASN A 4 8.59 29.20 28.30
C ASN A 4 8.66 28.05 27.26
N THR A 5 7.86 27.00 27.47
CA THR A 5 7.66 25.91 26.51
C THR A 5 6.18 25.65 26.39
N ALA A 6 5.57 26.09 25.28
CA ALA A 6 4.38 25.49 24.64
C ALA A 6 3.71 26.56 23.77
N ASN A 7 4.16 26.70 22.54
CA ASN A 7 3.34 27.10 21.40
C ASN A 7 3.80 26.26 20.20
N SER A 8 3.77 24.94 20.37
CA SER A 8 3.60 24.05 19.23
C SER A 8 2.11 24.06 18.96
N GLU A 9 1.69 24.94 18.05
CA GLU A 9 0.31 25.00 17.61
C GLU A 9 -0.06 23.65 17.03
N THR A 10 -0.75 22.87 17.86
CA THR A 10 -1.60 21.75 17.47
C THR A 10 -2.49 22.24 16.33
N ILE A 11 -2.08 21.98 15.09
CA ILE A 11 -2.93 22.13 13.90
C ILE A 11 -3.97 21.02 13.98
N GLY A 12 -4.95 21.23 14.85
CA GLY A 12 -6.18 20.50 14.88
C GLY A 12 -7.01 20.91 13.67
N ARG A 13 -6.92 20.13 12.58
CA ARG A 13 -8.02 19.98 11.63
C ARG A 13 -8.09 18.52 11.20
N LYS A 14 -9.11 17.82 11.71
CA LYS A 14 -9.65 16.58 11.15
C LYS A 14 -10.23 16.85 9.76
N ASN A 15 -9.44 17.35 8.82
CA ASN A 15 -9.78 17.23 7.42
C ASN A 15 -9.61 15.74 7.12
N GLN A 16 -10.67 15.08 6.66
CA GLN A 16 -10.52 13.73 6.13
C GLN A 16 -9.40 13.80 5.08
N PRO A 17 -8.41 12.89 5.08
CA PRO A 17 -7.23 12.98 4.22
C PRO A 17 -7.56 13.35 2.76
N ILE A 18 -8.70 12.87 2.25
CA ILE A 18 -9.22 13.19 0.93
C ILE A 18 -9.48 14.68 0.66
N GLU A 19 -9.96 15.47 1.62
CA GLU A 19 -10.23 16.90 1.44
C GLU A 19 -8.92 17.69 1.27
N LEU A 20 -7.85 17.26 1.93
CA LEU A 20 -6.52 17.83 1.74
C LEU A 20 -6.02 17.54 0.32
N LEU A 21 -6.23 16.32 -0.19
CA LEU A 21 -5.85 15.98 -1.57
C LEU A 21 -6.65 16.80 -2.59
N LYS A 22 -7.96 16.95 -2.36
CA LYS A 22 -8.86 17.74 -3.23
C LYS A 22 -8.55 19.23 -3.20
N SER A 23 -7.98 19.75 -2.13
CA SER A 23 -7.56 21.15 -2.04
C SER A 23 -6.39 21.50 -2.99
N GLY A 24 -5.70 20.49 -3.54
CA GLY A 24 -4.52 20.68 -4.35
C GLY A 24 -3.24 20.94 -3.55
N GLN A 25 -3.29 20.81 -2.22
CA GLN A 25 -2.11 20.89 -1.36
C GLN A 25 -1.18 19.69 -1.65
N LEU A 26 0.12 19.97 -1.81
CA LEU A 26 1.15 18.92 -1.92
C LEU A 26 1.54 18.44 -0.53
N LEU A 27 1.46 17.13 -0.33
CA LEU A 27 1.90 16.40 0.85
C LEU A 27 2.84 15.28 0.40
N ALA A 28 3.46 14.61 1.37
CA ALA A 28 4.14 13.34 1.18
C ALA A 28 3.75 12.36 2.28
N LEU A 29 3.92 11.07 2.04
CA LEU A 29 3.85 10.09 3.12
C LEU A 29 5.14 10.09 3.92
N SER A 30 5.04 10.02 5.25
CA SER A 30 6.19 9.84 6.14
C SER A 30 6.95 8.57 5.77
N GLN A 31 8.29 8.64 5.79
CA GLN A 31 9.15 7.47 5.60
C GLN A 31 9.35 6.66 6.89
N HIS A 32 8.87 7.18 8.03
CA HIS A 32 9.08 6.54 9.34
C HIS A 32 8.18 5.33 9.56
N GLU A 33 7.01 5.31 8.92
CA GLU A 33 6.02 4.23 9.03
C GLU A 33 5.96 3.44 7.72
N PRO A 34 5.93 2.09 7.76
CA PRO A 34 5.94 1.25 6.56
C PRO A 34 4.56 1.18 5.85
N GLY A 35 3.71 2.19 6.04
CA GLY A 35 2.36 2.24 5.48
C GLY A 35 2.30 2.59 3.99
N GLY A 36 1.09 2.50 3.45
CA GLY A 36 0.79 2.94 2.09
C GLY A 36 -0.64 3.42 1.93
N LEU A 37 -0.88 4.11 0.82
CA LEU A 37 -2.22 4.52 0.41
C LEU A 37 -2.60 3.87 -0.91
N ILE A 38 -3.89 3.60 -1.08
CA ILE A 38 -4.50 3.41 -2.39
C ILE A 38 -5.42 4.60 -2.65
N LEU A 39 -5.10 5.38 -3.68
CA LEU A 39 -5.91 6.48 -4.16
C LEU A 39 -6.84 5.95 -5.26
N GLN A 40 -8.13 5.90 -4.97
CA GLN A 40 -9.13 5.55 -5.98
C GLN A 40 -9.49 6.79 -6.78
N LYS A 41 -9.23 6.76 -8.09
CA LYS A 41 -9.68 7.74 -9.07
C LYS A 41 -10.87 7.16 -9.86
N PRO A 42 -11.58 7.96 -10.68
CA PRO A 42 -12.79 7.50 -11.35
C PRO A 42 -12.57 6.21 -12.16
N TYR A 43 -11.47 6.13 -12.91
CA TYR A 43 -11.21 5.05 -13.87
C TYR A 43 -10.07 4.10 -13.47
N HIS A 44 -9.21 4.48 -12.54
CA HIS A 44 -8.07 3.70 -12.10
C HIS A 44 -7.79 3.93 -10.60
N ALA A 45 -6.83 3.20 -10.06
CA ALA A 45 -6.34 3.41 -8.71
C ALA A 45 -4.82 3.51 -8.73
N GLU A 46 -4.25 4.19 -7.77
CA GLU A 46 -2.80 4.35 -7.63
C GLU A 46 -2.38 3.92 -6.24
N PHE A 47 -1.37 3.06 -6.15
CA PHE A 47 -0.70 2.77 -4.88
C PHE A 47 0.34 3.87 -4.61
N VAL A 48 0.44 4.34 -3.37
CA VAL A 48 1.38 5.37 -2.90
C VAL A 48 2.12 4.75 -1.71
N ASN A 49 3.43 4.63 -1.81
CA ASN A 49 4.25 4.08 -0.75
C ASN A 49 4.76 5.18 0.20
N ALA A 50 5.26 4.78 1.37
CA ALA A 50 5.97 5.68 2.29
C ALA A 50 7.04 6.51 1.54
N GLY A 51 7.11 7.81 1.84
CA GLY A 51 8.00 8.76 1.16
C GLY A 51 7.46 9.38 -0.13
N SER A 52 6.40 8.83 -0.74
CA SER A 52 5.85 9.36 -1.99
C SER A 52 5.03 10.63 -1.80
N ALA A 53 5.12 11.50 -2.81
CA ALA A 53 4.24 12.65 -2.96
C ALA A 53 2.78 12.23 -3.14
N VAL A 54 1.88 12.98 -2.50
CA VAL A 54 0.42 12.80 -2.57
C VAL A 54 -0.27 14.17 -2.53
N GLY A 55 -1.37 14.33 -3.26
CA GLY A 55 -2.06 15.60 -3.40
C GLY A 55 -1.58 16.38 -4.62
N GLY A 56 -1.42 17.70 -4.47
CA GLY A 56 -1.11 18.58 -5.59
C GLY A 56 -2.20 18.55 -6.66
N MET A 57 -1.86 18.93 -7.90
CA MET A 57 -2.80 18.83 -9.01
C MET A 57 -3.17 17.39 -9.39
N PHE A 58 -2.34 16.41 -9.01
CA PHE A 58 -2.43 15.02 -9.46
C PHE A 58 -3.60 14.26 -8.84
N ASP A 59 -3.93 14.57 -7.58
CA ASP A 59 -4.89 13.80 -6.79
C ASP A 59 -6.18 14.57 -6.49
N THR A 60 -6.40 15.71 -7.16
CA THR A 60 -7.65 16.48 -7.08
C THR A 60 -8.89 15.68 -7.48
N GLN A 61 -8.72 14.66 -8.32
CA GLN A 61 -9.77 13.73 -8.75
C GLN A 61 -9.90 12.49 -7.86
N CYS A 62 -9.21 12.43 -6.72
CA CYS A 62 -9.35 11.33 -5.77
C CYS A 62 -10.81 11.24 -5.28
N VAL A 63 -11.42 10.06 -5.49
CA VAL A 63 -12.80 9.76 -5.11
C VAL A 63 -12.83 9.16 -3.71
N THR A 64 -11.88 8.28 -3.40
CA THR A 64 -11.78 7.59 -2.12
C THR A 64 -10.32 7.24 -1.85
N LEU A 65 -9.93 7.19 -0.58
CA LEU A 65 -8.60 6.83 -0.13
C LEU A 65 -8.69 5.67 0.83
N TYR A 66 -7.82 4.68 0.62
CA TYR A 66 -7.66 3.53 1.51
C TYR A 66 -6.25 3.55 2.11
N THR A 67 -6.15 3.31 3.40
CA THR A 67 -4.88 3.16 4.12
C THR A 67 -4.54 1.68 4.24
N LEU A 68 -3.26 1.36 4.11
CA LEU A 68 -2.70 0.06 4.44
C LEU A 68 -1.60 0.29 5.48
N GLY A 69 -1.82 -0.21 6.71
CA GLY A 69 -0.91 0.03 7.83
C GLY A 69 -0.96 1.47 8.37
N ALA A 70 0.06 1.84 9.15
CA ALA A 70 0.18 3.17 9.75
C ALA A 70 0.65 4.19 8.72
N VAL A 71 -0.13 5.26 8.52
CA VAL A 71 0.17 6.32 7.56
C VAL A 71 0.18 7.68 8.25
N GLU A 72 1.24 8.44 8.01
CA GLU A 72 1.37 9.82 8.44
C GLU A 72 1.69 10.70 7.22
N PHE A 73 1.11 11.91 7.19
CA PHE A 73 1.36 12.89 6.14
C PHE A 73 2.37 13.93 6.60
N THR A 74 3.30 14.29 5.72
CA THR A 74 4.28 15.36 5.92
C THR A 74 4.14 16.42 4.83
N VAL A 75 4.64 17.63 5.11
CA VAL A 75 4.69 18.72 4.12
C VAL A 75 6.13 18.85 3.63
N PRO A 76 6.44 18.58 2.35
CA PRO A 76 7.77 18.81 1.81
C PRO A 76 7.99 20.31 1.54
N GLU A 77 8.74 20.97 2.43
CA GLU A 77 8.92 22.43 2.44
C GLU A 77 9.97 22.86 1.42
N SER A 78 11.04 22.09 1.28
CA SER A 78 12.16 22.41 0.40
C SER A 78 12.02 21.81 -1.01
N THR A 79 12.66 22.43 -1.99
CA THR A 79 12.70 21.89 -3.36
C THR A 79 13.34 20.49 -3.42
N PRO A 80 14.45 20.20 -2.71
CA PRO A 80 15.00 18.85 -2.64
C PRO A 80 14.03 17.82 -2.05
N GLU A 81 13.33 18.14 -0.95
CA GLU A 81 12.31 17.25 -0.37
C GLU A 81 11.19 16.92 -1.36
N ARG A 82 10.70 17.95 -2.08
CA ARG A 82 9.69 17.74 -3.13
C ARG A 82 10.20 16.84 -4.24
N GLN A 83 11.44 17.04 -4.71
CA GLN A 83 12.04 16.21 -5.75
C GLN A 83 12.14 14.74 -5.32
N VAL A 84 12.57 14.48 -4.09
CA VAL A 84 12.63 13.12 -3.54
C VAL A 84 11.23 12.49 -3.48
N ALA A 85 10.23 13.22 -2.96
CA ALA A 85 8.87 12.72 -2.87
C ALA A 85 8.24 12.44 -4.25
N PHE A 86 8.52 13.28 -5.25
CA PHE A 86 8.08 13.05 -6.63
C PHE A 86 8.80 11.88 -7.29
N GLN A 87 10.09 11.70 -7.03
CA GLN A 87 10.82 10.54 -7.55
C GLN A 87 10.25 9.24 -6.99
N GLN A 88 10.01 9.16 -5.67
CA GLN A 88 9.39 7.99 -5.05
C GLN A 88 7.98 7.74 -5.62
N ARG A 89 7.24 8.81 -5.92
CA ARG A 89 5.94 8.71 -6.58
C ARG A 89 6.03 8.12 -7.99
N MET A 90 7.06 8.47 -8.75
CA MET A 90 7.30 7.88 -10.08
C MET A 90 7.70 6.41 -9.94
N ASP A 91 8.56 6.08 -8.99
CA ASP A 91 8.99 4.70 -8.74
C ASP A 91 7.79 3.80 -8.37
N ASP A 92 6.83 4.30 -7.59
CA ASP A 92 5.59 3.59 -7.28
C ASP A 92 4.76 3.31 -8.54
N ILE A 93 4.65 4.30 -9.44
CA ILE A 93 3.92 4.17 -10.70
C ILE A 93 4.60 3.12 -11.57
N ASP A 94 5.93 3.17 -11.70
CA ASP A 94 6.70 2.22 -12.49
C ASP A 94 6.57 0.80 -11.94
N ALA A 95 6.57 0.62 -10.62
CA ALA A 95 6.34 -0.67 -9.98
C ALA A 95 4.94 -1.25 -10.31
N MET A 96 3.90 -0.42 -10.25
CA MET A 96 2.55 -0.87 -10.65
C MET A 96 2.45 -1.16 -12.15
N GLN A 97 3.11 -0.36 -12.98
CA GLN A 97 3.16 -0.58 -14.42
C GLN A 97 3.86 -1.89 -14.79
N GLN A 98 4.91 -2.29 -14.08
CA GLN A 98 5.58 -3.56 -14.29
C GLN A 98 4.64 -4.75 -14.07
N LEU A 99 3.80 -4.71 -13.02
CA LEU A 99 2.76 -5.71 -12.82
C LEU A 99 1.76 -5.71 -13.99
N CYS A 100 1.47 -4.54 -14.57
CA CYS A 100 0.53 -4.41 -15.68
C CYS A 100 1.02 -4.98 -17.01
N GLN A 101 2.33 -5.26 -17.16
CA GLN A 101 2.91 -5.79 -18.41
C GLN A 101 2.62 -7.28 -18.65
N ASP A 102 2.11 -8.02 -17.66
CA ASP A 102 1.73 -9.41 -17.87
C ASP A 102 0.42 -9.52 -18.66
N ASP A 103 0.46 -10.20 -19.81
CA ASP A 103 -0.70 -10.40 -20.69
C ASP A 103 -1.87 -11.13 -20.02
N SER A 104 -1.61 -11.91 -18.95
CA SER A 104 -2.64 -12.67 -18.23
C SER A 104 -3.28 -11.81 -17.13
N PRO A 105 -4.58 -11.47 -17.24
CA PRO A 105 -5.29 -10.71 -16.21
C PRO A 105 -5.24 -11.40 -14.84
N LEU A 106 -5.28 -12.73 -14.81
CA LEU A 106 -5.21 -13.48 -13.57
C LEU A 106 -3.83 -13.38 -12.92
N ARG A 107 -2.74 -13.46 -13.70
CA ARG A 107 -1.38 -13.31 -13.14
C ARG A 107 -1.17 -11.90 -12.59
N ARG A 108 -1.67 -10.87 -13.28
CA ARG A 108 -1.66 -9.49 -12.75
C ARG A 108 -2.40 -9.37 -11.42
N ALA A 109 -3.59 -9.95 -11.33
CA ALA A 109 -4.41 -9.94 -10.12
C ALA A 109 -3.74 -10.70 -8.95
N VAL A 110 -3.14 -11.86 -9.23
CA VAL A 110 -2.38 -12.63 -8.23
C VAL A 110 -1.17 -11.83 -7.75
N ALA A 111 -0.39 -11.26 -8.67
CA ALA A 111 0.81 -10.51 -8.34
C ALA A 111 0.51 -9.29 -7.44
N ILE A 112 -0.56 -8.53 -7.71
CA ILE A 112 -0.92 -7.40 -6.83
C ILE A 112 -1.41 -7.85 -5.46
N VAL A 113 -2.19 -8.93 -5.38
CA VAL A 113 -2.66 -9.47 -4.09
C VAL A 113 -1.47 -9.98 -3.26
N GLN A 114 -0.56 -10.73 -3.88
CA GLN A 114 0.66 -11.23 -3.25
C GLN A 114 1.53 -10.08 -2.75
N LEU A 115 1.87 -9.12 -3.62
CA LEU A 115 2.70 -7.96 -3.27
C LEU A 115 2.15 -7.20 -2.05
N LEU A 116 0.84 -6.93 -2.03
CA LEU A 116 0.23 -6.22 -0.92
C LEU A 116 0.16 -7.08 0.34
N CYS A 117 -0.16 -8.37 0.22
CA CYS A 117 -0.25 -9.27 1.38
C CYS A 117 1.11 -9.53 2.02
N GLU A 118 2.18 -9.65 1.23
CA GLU A 118 3.55 -9.77 1.72
C GLU A 118 3.97 -8.52 2.51
N ARG A 119 3.50 -7.34 2.08
CA ARG A 119 3.86 -6.06 2.71
C ARG A 119 3.02 -5.72 3.94
N PHE A 120 1.71 -5.94 3.87
CA PHE A 120 0.75 -5.44 4.86
C PHE A 120 0.00 -6.53 5.62
N GLY A 121 0.14 -7.79 5.20
CA GLY A 121 -0.59 -8.92 5.74
C GLY A 121 -1.96 -9.10 5.10
N VAL A 122 -2.42 -10.36 5.09
CA VAL A 122 -3.68 -10.77 4.43
C VAL A 122 -4.89 -10.04 4.99
N THR A 123 -5.00 -9.94 6.32
CA THR A 123 -6.16 -9.34 6.99
C THR A 123 -6.35 -7.86 6.61
N GLU A 124 -5.26 -7.10 6.55
CA GLU A 124 -5.29 -5.68 6.20
C GLU A 124 -5.75 -5.51 4.75
N VAL A 125 -5.17 -6.25 3.82
CA VAL A 125 -5.44 -6.11 2.38
C VAL A 125 -6.85 -6.61 2.02
N GLN A 126 -7.39 -7.59 2.75
CA GLN A 126 -8.78 -8.05 2.57
C GLN A 126 -9.83 -6.98 2.88
N SER A 127 -9.49 -5.93 3.64
CA SER A 127 -10.39 -4.80 3.87
C SER A 127 -10.60 -3.94 2.63
N ILE A 128 -9.72 -4.06 1.63
CA ILE A 128 -9.78 -3.30 0.39
C ILE A 128 -10.77 -3.95 -0.59
N PRO A 129 -11.75 -3.20 -1.11
CA PRO A 129 -12.69 -3.74 -2.09
C PRO A 129 -11.99 -4.28 -3.36
N ASN A 130 -12.50 -5.40 -3.88
CA ASN A 130 -11.94 -6.04 -5.09
C ASN A 130 -11.95 -5.11 -6.31
N ASP A 131 -12.91 -4.19 -6.43
CA ASP A 131 -12.95 -3.21 -7.53
C ASP A 131 -11.82 -2.17 -7.42
N VAL A 132 -11.38 -1.85 -6.21
CA VAL A 132 -10.24 -0.96 -5.97
C VAL A 132 -8.93 -1.67 -6.31
N LEU A 133 -8.74 -2.90 -5.82
CA LEU A 133 -7.58 -3.72 -6.15
C LEU A 133 -7.50 -4.00 -7.66
N ALA A 134 -8.64 -4.25 -8.31
CA ALA A 134 -8.69 -4.49 -9.74
C ALA A 134 -8.26 -3.28 -10.56
N LYS A 135 -8.59 -2.06 -10.09
CA LYS A 135 -8.19 -0.80 -10.70
C LYS A 135 -6.68 -0.49 -10.61
N LEU A 136 -5.94 -1.11 -9.68
CA LEU A 136 -4.48 -0.96 -9.59
C LEU A 136 -3.76 -1.62 -10.77
N VAL A 137 -4.31 -2.71 -11.30
CA VAL A 137 -3.67 -3.53 -12.35
C VAL A 137 -4.54 -3.74 -13.59
N GLY A 138 -5.61 -2.96 -13.74
CA GLY A 138 -6.46 -2.95 -14.93
C GLY A 138 -7.13 -4.31 -15.23
N VAL A 139 -7.74 -4.93 -14.22
CA VAL A 139 -8.47 -6.22 -14.34
C VAL A 139 -9.93 -6.06 -13.90
N LEU A 140 -10.71 -7.15 -13.98
CA LEU A 140 -12.08 -7.16 -13.45
C LEU A 140 -12.08 -7.52 -11.95
N PRO A 141 -13.03 -7.00 -11.15
CA PRO A 141 -13.15 -7.36 -9.73
C PRO A 141 -13.29 -8.87 -9.49
N GLY A 142 -13.98 -9.57 -10.39
CA GLY A 142 -14.10 -11.04 -10.34
C GLY A 142 -12.77 -11.77 -10.53
N THR A 143 -11.82 -11.19 -11.27
CA THR A 143 -10.46 -11.74 -11.42
C THR A 143 -9.69 -11.65 -10.10
N VAL A 144 -9.83 -10.55 -9.37
CA VAL A 144 -9.23 -10.40 -8.03
C VAL A 144 -9.85 -11.38 -7.03
N ALA A 145 -11.15 -11.62 -7.10
CA ALA A 145 -11.80 -12.62 -6.25
C ALA A 145 -11.20 -14.03 -6.45
N ILE A 146 -10.84 -14.39 -7.70
CA ILE A 146 -10.15 -15.66 -7.99
C ILE A 146 -8.71 -15.64 -7.44
N ALA A 147 -7.98 -14.52 -7.58
CA ALA A 147 -6.65 -14.37 -7.02
C ALA A 147 -6.62 -14.58 -5.50
N TRP A 148 -7.63 -14.07 -4.78
CA TRP A 148 -7.79 -14.33 -3.34
C TRP A 148 -7.97 -15.80 -2.99
N GLN A 149 -8.71 -16.56 -3.80
CA GLN A 149 -8.88 -18.00 -3.58
C GLN A 149 -7.54 -18.74 -3.67
N GLN A 150 -6.68 -18.33 -4.61
CA GLN A 150 -5.33 -18.89 -4.74
C GLN A 150 -4.47 -18.53 -3.53
N GLN A 151 -4.40 -17.24 -3.17
CA GLN A 151 -3.62 -16.75 -2.03
C GLN A 151 -4.00 -17.46 -0.71
N LEU A 152 -5.30 -17.60 -0.43
CA LEU A 152 -5.76 -18.25 0.79
C LEU A 152 -5.53 -19.76 0.79
N SER A 153 -5.46 -20.38 -0.39
CA SER A 153 -5.09 -21.78 -0.51
C SER A 153 -3.61 -21.99 -0.23
N GLU A 154 -2.75 -21.09 -0.71
CA GLU A 154 -1.30 -21.10 -0.44
C GLU A 154 -1.01 -20.91 1.05
N VAL A 155 -1.64 -19.93 1.71
CA VAL A 155 -1.49 -19.70 3.16
C VAL A 155 -1.92 -20.92 3.98
N LYS A 156 -3.05 -21.55 3.63
CA LYS A 156 -3.52 -22.78 4.30
C LYS A 156 -2.61 -23.98 4.09
N ASN A 157 -1.90 -24.05 2.97
CA ASN A 157 -0.96 -25.13 2.68
C ASN A 157 0.38 -24.91 3.39
N ALA A 158 0.84 -23.65 3.50
CA ALA A 158 2.04 -23.30 4.26
C ALA A 158 1.90 -23.63 5.75
N ASP A 159 0.73 -23.40 6.35
CA ASP A 159 0.41 -23.71 7.76
C ASP A 159 0.33 -25.22 8.04
N LYS A 160 0.19 -26.05 7.00
CA LYS A 160 0.14 -27.53 7.10
C LYS A 160 1.51 -28.21 6.94
N THR A 161 2.57 -27.47 6.64
CA THR A 161 3.93 -28.03 6.57
C THR A 161 4.47 -28.20 8.00
N PRO A 162 4.59 -29.42 8.55
CA PRO A 162 5.04 -29.59 9.91
C PRO A 162 6.56 -29.46 9.99
N THR A 163 7.02 -28.74 11.00
CA THR A 163 8.37 -28.82 11.58
C THR A 163 8.58 -30.22 12.17
N ASP A 164 8.72 -31.24 11.32
CA ASP A 164 8.94 -32.64 11.74
C ASP A 164 10.21 -33.23 11.09
N ALA A 165 11.31 -32.48 11.20
CA ALA A 165 12.65 -32.91 10.80
C ALA A 165 13.61 -33.03 11.99
N THR A 166 13.09 -33.22 13.22
CA THR A 166 13.93 -33.43 14.40
C THR A 166 13.42 -34.56 15.29
N MET A 167 13.05 -35.71 14.73
CA MET A 167 13.01 -36.99 15.44
C MET A 167 13.21 -38.13 14.45
N ASP A 168 14.45 -38.39 14.03
CA ASP A 168 14.94 -39.76 13.80
C ASP A 168 16.43 -39.78 13.40
N ALA A 169 17.29 -39.71 14.41
CA ALA A 169 18.66 -40.20 14.32
C ALA A 169 19.11 -40.78 15.68
N ARG A 170 18.26 -41.63 16.27
CA ARG A 170 18.71 -42.60 17.27
C ARG A 170 18.14 -43.97 16.87
N LEU A 171 19.06 -44.89 16.61
CA LEU A 171 18.90 -46.31 16.26
C LEU A 171 18.78 -46.70 14.77
N ALA A 172 19.96 -46.88 14.17
CA ALA A 172 20.32 -48.09 13.42
C ALA A 172 21.82 -48.34 13.71
N VAL A 173 22.17 -49.03 14.81
CA VAL A 173 22.48 -50.48 14.89
C VAL A 173 23.29 -51.00 13.68
N ALA A 174 24.61 -51.04 13.81
CA ALA A 174 25.43 -52.25 13.91
C ALA A 174 26.90 -51.87 14.13
#